data_AF-A0A1Y3YZ31-F1
#
_entry.id   AF-A0A1Y3YZ31-F1
#
_cell.length_a   1.000
_cell.length_b   1.000
_cell.length_c   1.000
_cell.angle_alpha   90.00
_cell.angle_beta   90.00
_cell.angle_gamma   90.00
#
_symmetry.space_group_name_H-M   'P 1'
#
loop_
_entity.id
_entity.type
_entity.pdbx_description
1 polymer ?
#
loop_
_entity_poly.entity_id
_entity_poly.type
_entity_poly.pdbx_seq_one_letter_code
_entity_poly.pdbx_strand_id
1 'polypeptide(L)'
;MITEDELKKYLPKYLSEENYKTLLAELKSFPYNIDGRMYTSMLDKNVIFQGDGLKKMPIIDLVNIERGVKNVSCLILSNTCDMDLSNSRMFPASIMYAPIINLTTYISVLQKQGVNSSKIENHISDLKQQKITQIIFLPANSQMEDSIVFLDKIYHVDNRFINRDTLEDQRLFSLSDYGFYMLIFKLSIHFSRIQEKVNRGCIAN
;
A
#
# COMPACT_ATOMS: atom_id res chain seq x y z
N MET A 1 -17.33 10.37 10.17
CA MET A 1 -17.38 9.05 9.52
C MET A 1 -17.97 9.24 8.14
N ILE A 2 -17.36 8.67 7.10
CA ILE A 2 -17.96 8.64 5.76
C ILE A 2 -19.27 7.83 5.86
N THR A 3 -20.38 8.42 5.43
CA THR A 3 -21.69 7.74 5.45
C THR A 3 -21.73 6.62 4.41
N GLU A 4 -22.65 5.66 4.56
CA GLU A 4 -22.76 4.55 3.59
C GLU A 4 -23.01 5.08 2.17
N ASP A 5 -23.88 6.09 2.00
CA ASP A 5 -24.17 6.67 0.70
C ASP A 5 -23.01 7.48 0.10
N GLU A 6 -22.12 8.00 0.94
CA GLU A 6 -20.85 8.55 0.46
C GLU A 6 -19.88 7.44 0.03
N LEU A 7 -19.76 6.36 0.80
CA LEU A 7 -18.98 5.17 0.43
C LEU A 7 -19.43 4.59 -0.92
N LYS A 8 -20.75 4.47 -1.17
CA LYS A 8 -21.31 3.99 -2.45
C LYS A 8 -20.83 4.81 -3.67
N LYS A 9 -20.53 6.10 -3.51
CA LYS A 9 -20.04 6.96 -4.61
C LYS A 9 -18.59 6.66 -4.99
N TYR A 10 -17.80 6.12 -4.07
CA TYR A 10 -16.37 5.82 -4.28
C TYR A 10 -16.11 4.33 -4.54
N LEU A 11 -17.11 3.47 -4.35
CA LEU A 11 -17.04 2.05 -4.65
C LEU A 11 -17.28 1.78 -6.15
N PRO A 12 -16.68 0.72 -6.70
CA PRO A 12 -16.65 0.47 -8.12
C PRO A 12 -17.99 -0.10 -8.60
N LYS A 13 -18.47 0.40 -9.74
CA LYS A 13 -19.71 -0.09 -10.36
C LYS A 13 -19.52 -1.38 -11.18
N TYR A 14 -18.27 -1.81 -11.38
CA TYR A 14 -17.95 -3.00 -12.17
C TYR A 14 -18.02 -4.31 -11.36
N LEU A 15 -18.11 -4.24 -10.03
CA LEU A 15 -18.25 -5.45 -9.21
C LEU A 15 -19.64 -6.07 -9.42
N SER A 16 -19.72 -7.39 -9.38
CA SER A 16 -20.99 -8.10 -9.27
C SER A 16 -21.72 -7.65 -8.00
N GLU A 17 -23.05 -7.74 -7.97
CA GLU A 17 -23.82 -7.39 -6.77
C GLU A 17 -23.36 -8.16 -5.52
N GLU A 18 -22.92 -9.41 -5.70
CA GLU A 18 -22.42 -10.27 -4.64
C GLU A 18 -21.06 -9.78 -4.11
N ASN A 19 -20.10 -9.51 -4.99
CA ASN A 19 -18.79 -9.00 -4.59
C ASN A 19 -18.91 -7.62 -3.95
N TYR A 20 -19.83 -6.79 -4.45
CA TYR A 20 -20.13 -5.49 -3.89
C TYR A 20 -20.67 -5.59 -2.44
N LYS A 21 -21.65 -6.47 -2.21
CA LYS A 21 -22.21 -6.70 -0.86
C LYS A 21 -21.14 -7.23 0.10
N THR A 22 -20.27 -8.13 -0.39
CA THR A 22 -19.16 -8.70 0.38
C THR A 22 -18.17 -7.61 0.79
N LEU A 23 -17.69 -6.80 -0.18
CA LEU A 23 -16.78 -5.69 0.08
C LEU A 23 -17.37 -4.70 1.10
N LEU A 24 -18.65 -4.37 0.97
CA LEU A 24 -19.32 -3.45 1.90
C LEU A 24 -19.42 -4.02 3.32
N ALA A 25 -19.68 -5.33 3.46
CA ALA A 25 -19.70 -6.00 4.76
C ALA A 25 -18.30 -6.06 5.40
N GLU A 26 -17.27 -6.30 4.61
CA GLU A 26 -15.87 -6.30 5.07
C GLU A 26 -15.42 -4.89 5.49
N LEU A 27 -15.75 -3.86 4.72
CA LEU A 27 -15.46 -2.47 5.10
C LEU A 27 -16.20 -2.05 6.37
N LYS A 28 -17.43 -2.55 6.60
CA LYS A 28 -18.18 -2.31 7.85
C LYS A 28 -17.56 -3.00 9.07
N SER A 29 -16.86 -4.11 8.87
CA SER A 29 -16.22 -4.87 9.94
C SER A 29 -14.88 -4.30 10.38
N PHE A 30 -14.39 -3.27 9.67
CA PHE A 30 -13.14 -2.59 9.99
C PHE A 30 -13.21 -1.85 11.34
N PRO A 31 -12.16 -1.90 12.19
CA PRO A 31 -10.84 -2.49 11.97
C PRO A 31 -10.67 -3.95 12.47
N TYR A 32 -11.76 -4.65 12.79
CA TYR A 32 -11.70 -5.97 13.45
C TYR A 32 -11.46 -7.15 12.49
N ASN A 33 -11.33 -6.90 11.19
CA ASN A 33 -11.18 -7.90 10.14
C ASN A 33 -9.88 -7.77 9.32
N ILE A 34 -8.83 -7.19 9.91
CA ILE A 34 -7.53 -7.02 9.24
C ILE A 34 -6.73 -8.33 9.41
N ASP A 35 -6.90 -9.22 8.45
CA ASP A 35 -6.31 -10.57 8.42
C ASP A 35 -6.02 -11.03 6.98
N GLY A 36 -5.89 -12.35 6.78
CA GLY A 36 -5.58 -12.95 5.47
C GLY A 36 -6.55 -12.59 4.35
N ARG A 37 -7.78 -12.13 4.64
CA ARG A 37 -8.75 -11.62 3.64
C ARG A 37 -8.22 -10.42 2.85
N MET A 38 -7.18 -9.75 3.34
CA MET A 38 -6.52 -8.66 2.65
C MET A 38 -5.85 -9.10 1.34
N TYR A 39 -5.62 -10.40 1.14
CA TYR A 39 -4.89 -10.95 0.00
C TYR A 39 -5.74 -11.86 -0.89
N THR A 40 -5.32 -12.02 -2.14
CA THR A 40 -5.91 -12.95 -3.11
C THR A 40 -4.84 -13.60 -3.98
N SER A 41 -5.17 -14.77 -4.54
CA SER A 41 -4.38 -15.48 -5.54
C SER A 41 -5.13 -15.66 -6.87
N MET A 42 -6.27 -14.97 -7.04
CA MET A 42 -7.17 -15.17 -8.21
C MET A 42 -6.85 -14.24 -9.39
N LEU A 43 -5.88 -13.33 -9.26
CA LEU A 43 -5.54 -12.35 -10.30
C LEU A 43 -4.63 -12.95 -11.37
N ASP A 44 -4.58 -12.28 -12.53
CA ASP A 44 -3.68 -12.64 -13.63
C ASP A 44 -2.21 -12.56 -13.19
N LYS A 45 -1.45 -13.60 -13.52
CA LYS A 45 -0.07 -13.79 -13.09
C LYS A 45 0.92 -12.88 -13.82
N ASN A 46 0.57 -12.39 -15.02
CA ASN A 46 1.47 -11.61 -15.88
C ASN A 46 1.19 -10.10 -15.82
N VAL A 47 0.15 -9.68 -15.09
CA VAL A 47 -0.24 -8.29 -14.93
C VAL A 47 0.20 -7.78 -13.55
N ILE A 48 0.87 -6.62 -13.50
CA ILE A 48 1.18 -5.95 -12.22
C ILE A 48 -0.04 -5.15 -11.79
N PHE A 49 -0.59 -5.46 -10.63
CA PHE A 49 -1.71 -4.75 -10.04
C PHE A 49 -1.23 -3.75 -8.98
N GLN A 50 -1.95 -2.62 -8.88
CA GLN A 50 -1.79 -1.72 -7.74
C GLN A 50 -2.11 -2.48 -6.45
N GLY A 51 -1.18 -2.46 -5.50
CA GLY A 51 -1.25 -3.25 -4.28
C GLY A 51 -0.53 -4.60 -4.33
N ASP A 52 0.07 -4.99 -5.45
CA ASP A 52 0.94 -6.17 -5.45
C ASP A 52 2.13 -5.99 -4.50
N GLY A 53 2.45 -7.06 -3.76
CA GLY A 53 3.72 -7.17 -3.05
C GLY A 53 4.75 -7.83 -3.96
N LEU A 54 5.84 -7.16 -4.31
CA LEU A 54 6.90 -7.69 -5.18
C LEU A 54 8.24 -7.77 -4.45
N LYS A 55 9.00 -8.84 -4.70
CA LYS A 55 10.36 -9.06 -4.19
C LYS A 55 11.38 -8.37 -5.09
N LYS A 56 12.60 -8.21 -4.57
CA LYS A 56 13.81 -7.81 -5.33
C LYS A 56 13.71 -6.42 -5.99
N MET A 57 12.96 -5.51 -5.38
CA MET A 57 12.83 -4.12 -5.84
C MET A 57 13.99 -3.28 -5.26
N PRO A 58 14.68 -2.48 -6.09
CA PRO A 58 15.86 -1.73 -5.65
C PRO A 58 15.48 -0.52 -4.80
N ILE A 59 16.22 -0.26 -3.74
CA ILE A 59 16.10 0.96 -2.93
C ILE A 59 17.49 1.54 -2.68
N ILE A 60 17.54 2.85 -2.49
CA ILE A 60 18.76 3.57 -2.13
C ILE A 60 18.48 4.51 -0.96
N ASP A 61 19.28 4.40 0.09
CA ASP A 61 19.25 5.36 1.19
C ASP A 61 20.16 6.53 0.82
N LEU A 62 19.56 7.65 0.38
CA LEU A 62 20.32 8.82 -0.07
C LEU A 62 21.16 9.46 1.04
N VAL A 63 20.79 9.28 2.31
CA VAL A 63 21.57 9.80 3.44
C VAL A 63 22.79 8.92 3.72
N ASN A 64 22.70 7.63 3.43
CA ASN A 64 23.77 6.65 3.62
C ASN A 64 24.12 5.99 2.27
N ILE A 65 24.42 6.81 1.27
CA ILE A 65 24.61 6.38 -0.13
C ILE A 65 25.74 5.36 -0.29
N GLU A 66 26.73 5.38 0.60
CA GLU A 66 27.84 4.44 0.66
C GLU A 66 27.40 2.99 0.91
N ARG A 67 26.19 2.79 1.41
CA ARG A 67 25.60 1.44 1.60
C ARG A 67 25.12 0.82 0.28
N GLY A 68 25.13 1.57 -0.81
CA GLY A 68 24.73 1.13 -2.13
C GLY A 68 23.24 0.81 -2.25
N VAL A 69 22.89 0.17 -3.38
CA VAL A 69 21.51 -0.27 -3.68
C VAL A 69 21.20 -1.56 -2.94
N LYS A 70 20.03 -1.63 -2.32
CA LYS A 70 19.50 -2.84 -1.68
C LYS A 70 18.26 -3.32 -2.41
N ASN A 71 18.13 -4.63 -2.57
CA ASN A 71 16.92 -5.24 -3.12
C ASN A 71 16.02 -5.71 -1.98
N VAL A 72 14.80 -5.20 -1.93
CA VAL A 72 13.84 -5.46 -0.86
C VAL A 72 12.47 -5.85 -1.41
N SER A 73 11.60 -6.30 -0.52
CA SER A 73 10.18 -6.48 -0.81
C SER A 73 9.47 -5.13 -0.75
N CYS A 74 8.57 -4.87 -1.70
CA CYS A 74 7.86 -3.60 -1.81
C CYS A 74 6.38 -3.80 -2.15
N LEU A 75 5.56 -2.82 -1.78
CA LEU A 75 4.17 -2.68 -2.18
C LEU A 75 4.09 -1.74 -3.40
N ILE A 76 3.43 -2.18 -4.46
CA ILE A 76 3.20 -1.37 -5.67
C ILE A 76 2.12 -0.33 -5.41
N LEU A 77 2.42 0.93 -5.71
CA LEU A 77 1.55 2.09 -5.48
C LEU A 77 0.98 2.67 -6.78
N SER A 78 1.67 2.50 -7.91
CA SER A 78 1.16 2.94 -9.22
C SER A 78 -0.14 2.23 -9.58
N ASN A 79 -1.05 2.94 -10.25
CA ASN A 79 -2.28 2.37 -10.78
C ASN A 79 -1.96 1.29 -11.84
N THR A 80 -2.69 0.17 -11.83
CA THR A 80 -2.57 -0.93 -12.79
C THR A 80 -2.58 -0.44 -14.24
N CYS A 81 -3.54 0.42 -14.60
CA CYS A 81 -3.66 0.97 -15.96
C CYS A 81 -2.45 1.82 -16.35
N ASP A 82 -1.79 2.46 -15.38
CA ASP A 82 -0.59 3.26 -15.64
C ASP A 82 0.66 2.43 -15.92
N MET A 83 0.66 1.17 -15.47
CA MET A 83 1.76 0.23 -15.63
C MET A 83 1.58 -0.71 -16.82
N ASP A 84 0.51 -0.56 -17.61
CA ASP A 84 0.31 -1.34 -18.82
C ASP A 84 1.33 -0.92 -19.90
N LEU A 85 2.09 -1.90 -20.40
CA LEU A 85 3.13 -1.72 -21.41
C LEU A 85 2.57 -1.46 -22.81
N SER A 86 1.29 -1.77 -23.04
CA SER A 86 0.60 -1.51 -24.32
C SER A 86 0.21 -0.04 -24.50
N ASN A 87 0.27 0.76 -23.45
CA ASN A 87 -0.06 2.18 -23.51
C ASN A 87 0.91 2.95 -24.42
N SER A 88 0.38 3.63 -25.43
CA SER A 88 1.14 4.60 -26.22
C SER A 88 1.38 5.87 -25.41
N ARG A 89 2.65 6.22 -25.19
CA ARG A 89 3.08 7.39 -24.41
C ARG A 89 4.24 8.10 -25.08
N MET A 90 4.32 9.41 -24.91
CA MET A 90 5.48 10.20 -25.36
C MET A 90 6.72 10.02 -24.46
N PHE A 91 6.61 9.29 -23.34
CA PHE A 91 7.66 9.07 -22.36
C PHE A 91 7.52 7.68 -21.70
N PRO A 92 8.61 7.09 -21.17
CA PRO A 92 8.56 5.81 -20.48
C PRO A 92 7.76 5.91 -19.18
N ALA A 93 6.85 4.96 -18.95
CA ALA A 93 6.14 4.86 -17.69
C ALA A 93 7.07 4.42 -16.55
N SER A 94 6.79 4.87 -15.32
CA SER A 94 7.49 4.44 -14.11
C SER A 94 6.53 3.74 -13.15
N ILE A 95 7.05 2.75 -12.42
CA ILE A 95 6.34 2.08 -11.34
C ILE A 95 6.76 2.71 -10.03
N MET A 96 5.81 3.24 -9.27
CA MET A 96 6.00 3.72 -7.91
C MET A 96 5.74 2.58 -6.92
N TYR A 97 6.60 2.47 -5.92
CA TYR A 97 6.49 1.44 -4.88
C TYR A 97 7.08 1.93 -3.55
N ALA A 98 6.69 1.30 -2.46
CA ALA A 98 7.21 1.58 -1.12
C ALA A 98 7.70 0.29 -0.44
N PRO A 99 8.80 0.32 0.33
CA PRO A 99 9.35 -0.86 0.99
C PRO A 99 8.39 -1.47 2.01
N ILE A 100 8.32 -2.79 2.02
CA ILE A 100 7.66 -3.58 3.06
C ILE A 100 8.69 -3.87 4.16
N ILE A 101 8.38 -3.46 5.38
CA ILE A 101 9.24 -3.57 6.54
C ILE A 101 8.61 -4.54 7.53
N ASN A 102 9.36 -5.57 7.91
CA ASN A 102 8.94 -6.52 8.95
C ASN A 102 8.67 -5.79 10.28
N LEU A 103 7.50 -6.04 10.87
CA LEU A 103 7.05 -5.32 12.07
C LEU A 103 7.95 -5.59 13.27
N THR A 104 8.40 -6.84 13.48
CA THR A 104 9.31 -7.21 14.57
C THR A 104 10.65 -6.46 14.48
N THR A 105 11.17 -6.30 13.25
CA THR A 105 12.38 -5.52 12.99
C THR A 105 12.17 -4.05 13.34
N TYR A 106 11.04 -3.47 12.92
CA TYR A 106 10.69 -2.09 13.26
C TYR A 106 10.57 -1.87 14.78
N ILE A 107 9.89 -2.78 15.49
CA ILE A 107 9.77 -2.75 16.96
C ILE A 107 11.14 -2.79 17.63
N SER A 108 12.02 -3.68 17.16
CA SER A 108 13.38 -3.80 17.69
C SER A 108 14.20 -2.51 17.52
N VAL A 109 13.99 -1.77 16.42
CA VAL A 109 14.63 -0.46 16.21
C VAL A 109 14.11 0.57 17.21
N LEU A 110 12.79 0.64 17.43
CA LEU A 110 12.20 1.56 18.41
C LEU A 110 12.69 1.28 19.85
N GLN A 111 12.80 0.01 20.22
CA GLN A 111 13.35 -0.41 21.51
C GLN A 111 14.81 0.02 21.67
N LYS A 112 15.65 -0.18 20.63
CA LYS A 112 17.05 0.26 20.62
C LYS A 112 17.21 1.78 20.71
N GLN A 113 16.21 2.53 20.24
CA GLN A 113 16.15 3.99 20.37
C GLN A 113 15.66 4.46 21.76
N GLY A 114 15.36 3.53 22.67
CA GLY A 114 14.89 3.85 24.02
C GLY A 114 13.43 4.28 24.10
N VAL A 115 12.62 3.98 23.09
CA VAL A 115 11.17 4.25 23.14
C VAL A 115 10.53 3.36 24.21
N ASN A 116 9.73 3.96 25.09
CA ASN A 116 9.06 3.26 26.18
C ASN A 116 8.11 2.16 25.67
N SER A 117 8.11 0.99 26.32
CA SER A 117 7.32 -0.18 25.92
C SER A 117 5.82 0.09 25.78
N SER A 118 5.20 0.85 26.70
CA SER A 118 3.76 1.14 26.61
C SER A 118 3.43 2.04 25.41
N LYS A 119 4.34 2.95 25.04
CA LYS A 119 4.20 3.75 23.80
C LYS A 119 4.31 2.88 22.56
N ILE A 120 5.23 1.90 22.57
CA ILE A 120 5.39 0.94 21.47
C ILE A 120 4.11 0.09 21.33
N GLU A 121 3.58 -0.45 22.43
CA GLU A 121 2.35 -1.25 22.43
C GLU A 121 1.16 -0.47 21.87
N ASN A 122 0.95 0.76 22.35
CA ASN A 122 -0.11 1.64 21.83
C ASN A 122 0.08 1.94 20.34
N HIS A 123 1.32 2.23 19.92
CA HIS A 123 1.64 2.46 18.52
C HIS A 123 1.36 1.24 17.64
N ILE A 124 1.72 0.02 18.09
CA ILE A 124 1.42 -1.23 17.37
C ILE A 124 -0.10 -1.45 17.29
N SER A 125 -0.83 -1.20 18.38
CA SER A 125 -2.28 -1.30 18.38
C SER A 125 -2.92 -0.36 17.35
N ASP A 126 -2.43 0.88 17.26
CA ASP A 126 -2.90 1.85 16.28
C ASP A 126 -2.49 1.51 14.83
N LEU A 127 -1.30 0.91 14.64
CA LEU A 127 -0.85 0.37 13.36
C LEU A 127 -1.77 -0.75 12.88
N LYS A 128 -2.02 -1.75 13.74
CA LYS A 128 -2.88 -2.91 13.43
C LYS A 128 -4.32 -2.50 13.16
N GLN A 129 -4.81 -1.47 13.85
CA GLN A 129 -6.14 -0.88 13.59
C GLN A 129 -6.14 0.11 12.42
N GLN A 130 -5.02 0.25 11.69
CA GLN A 130 -4.86 1.13 10.54
C GLN A 130 -5.20 2.61 10.81
N LYS A 131 -5.08 3.08 12.06
CA LYS A 131 -5.38 4.48 12.46
C LYS A 131 -4.31 5.48 12.02
N ILE A 132 -3.07 5.03 11.88
CA ILE A 132 -1.96 5.87 11.44
C ILE A 132 -2.03 6.01 9.93
N THR A 133 -2.36 7.19 9.42
CA THR A 133 -2.71 7.39 8.00
C THR A 133 -1.52 7.25 7.05
N GLN A 134 -0.31 7.56 7.51
CA GLN A 134 0.93 7.48 6.72
C GLN A 134 1.54 6.08 6.65
N ILE A 135 1.00 5.10 7.39
CA ILE A 135 1.52 3.73 7.44
C ILE A 135 0.40 2.76 7.13
N ILE A 136 0.67 1.80 6.25
CA ILE A 136 -0.21 0.66 6.01
C ILE A 136 0.34 -0.53 6.78
N PHE A 137 -0.49 -1.13 7.62
CA PHE A 137 -0.20 -2.43 8.19
C PHE A 137 -0.61 -3.55 7.22
N LEU A 138 0.23 -4.56 7.10
CA LEU A 138 0.03 -5.75 6.28
C LEU A 138 0.05 -6.97 7.22
N PRO A 139 -1.08 -7.67 7.42
CA PRO A 139 -1.12 -8.85 8.28
C PRO A 139 -0.27 -9.97 7.68
N ALA A 140 0.25 -10.84 8.53
CA ALA A 140 1.00 -12.02 8.10
C ALA A 140 0.19 -12.89 7.11
N ASN A 141 0.90 -13.56 6.21
CA ASN A 141 0.39 -14.58 5.31
C ASN A 141 1.40 -15.72 5.18
N SER A 142 1.17 -16.67 4.26
CA SER A 142 2.05 -17.83 4.08
C SER A 142 3.48 -17.49 3.63
N GLN A 143 3.73 -16.29 3.10
CA GLN A 143 5.03 -15.85 2.59
C GLN A 143 5.69 -14.74 3.42
N MET A 144 4.98 -14.14 4.37
CA MET A 144 5.42 -12.92 5.04
C MET A 144 4.83 -12.80 6.45
N GLU A 145 5.64 -12.34 7.41
CA GLU A 145 5.17 -11.95 8.74
C GLU A 145 4.42 -10.61 8.71
N ASP A 146 3.79 -10.26 9.85
CA ASP A 146 3.23 -8.93 10.08
C ASP A 146 4.24 -7.85 9.66
N SER A 147 3.81 -6.95 8.79
CA SER A 147 4.68 -5.97 8.16
C SER A 147 4.00 -4.61 8.05
N ILE A 148 4.79 -3.58 7.78
CA ILE A 148 4.31 -2.21 7.60
C ILE A 148 4.93 -1.59 6.34
N VAL A 149 4.19 -0.66 5.73
CA VAL A 149 4.63 0.13 4.58
C VAL A 149 4.46 1.59 4.91
N PHE A 150 5.54 2.36 4.80
CA PHE A 150 5.51 3.81 4.96
C PHE A 150 5.18 4.46 3.62
N LEU A 151 4.08 5.21 3.56
CA LEU A 151 3.61 5.84 2.32
C LEU A 151 4.42 7.08 1.92
N ASP A 152 5.28 7.57 2.80
CA ASP A 152 6.23 8.67 2.52
C ASP A 152 7.60 8.18 2.04
N LYS A 153 7.84 6.85 1.97
CA LYS A 153 9.10 6.25 1.52
C LYS A 153 8.97 5.65 0.11
N ILE A 154 8.69 6.50 -0.86
CA ILE A 154 8.38 6.09 -2.24
C ILE A 154 9.64 6.06 -3.09
N TYR A 155 9.77 4.99 -3.86
CA TYR A 155 10.78 4.78 -4.88
C TYR A 155 10.09 4.56 -6.23
N HIS A 156 10.86 4.68 -7.31
CA HIS A 156 10.37 4.35 -8.63
C HIS A 156 11.44 3.68 -9.50
N VAL A 157 10.99 2.92 -10.49
CA VAL A 157 11.81 2.36 -11.57
C VAL A 157 11.07 2.48 -12.89
N ASP A 158 11.80 2.40 -14.00
CA ASP A 158 11.20 2.23 -15.32
C ASP A 158 10.27 1.00 -15.34
N ASN A 159 9.11 1.12 -15.96
CA ASN A 159 8.10 0.06 -16.00
C ASN A 159 8.58 -1.26 -16.63
N ARG A 160 9.61 -1.17 -17.49
CA ARG A 160 10.26 -2.32 -18.15
C ARG A 160 11.28 -3.03 -17.26
N PHE A 161 11.59 -2.50 -16.07
CA PHE A 161 12.49 -3.14 -15.11
C PHE A 161 11.99 -4.53 -14.69
N ILE A 162 10.67 -4.69 -14.57
CA ILE A 162 10.05 -5.94 -14.12
C ILE A 162 9.65 -6.76 -15.34
N ASN A 163 10.27 -7.94 -15.51
CA ASN A 163 9.87 -8.88 -16.54
C ASN A 163 8.52 -9.53 -16.19
N ARG A 164 7.52 -9.36 -17.07
CA ARG A 164 6.16 -9.89 -16.89
C ARG A 164 6.11 -11.42 -16.95
N ASP A 165 7.00 -12.05 -17.71
CA ASP A 165 7.05 -13.52 -17.87
C ASP A 165 7.52 -14.23 -16.60
N THR A 166 8.25 -13.53 -15.72
CA THR A 166 8.77 -14.06 -14.45
C THR A 166 8.12 -13.39 -13.24
N LEU A 167 6.98 -12.71 -13.44
CA LEU A 167 6.35 -11.90 -12.41
C LEU A 167 5.82 -12.76 -11.25
N GLU A 168 5.28 -13.94 -11.55
CA GLU A 168 4.77 -14.87 -10.55
C GLU A 168 5.83 -15.22 -9.49
N ASP A 169 7.07 -15.47 -9.90
CA ASP A 169 8.18 -15.80 -9.00
C ASP A 169 8.59 -14.62 -8.09
N GLN A 170 8.31 -13.40 -8.54
CA GLN A 170 8.61 -12.16 -7.82
C GLN A 170 7.46 -11.72 -6.92
N ARG A 171 6.25 -12.24 -7.12
CA ARG A 171 5.05 -11.83 -6.40
C ARG A 171 4.97 -12.51 -5.02
N LEU A 172 4.89 -11.70 -3.97
CA LEU A 172 4.63 -12.13 -2.59
C LEU A 172 3.13 -12.36 -2.36
N PHE A 173 2.32 -11.41 -2.83
CA PHE A 173 0.88 -11.41 -2.71
C PHE A 173 0.28 -10.40 -3.70
N SER A 174 -1.03 -10.52 -3.91
CA SER A 174 -1.87 -9.45 -4.45
C SER A 174 -2.94 -9.10 -3.43
N LEU A 175 -3.34 -7.83 -3.39
CA LEU A 175 -4.48 -7.44 -2.55
C LEU A 175 -5.78 -7.95 -3.15
N SER A 176 -6.68 -8.43 -2.29
CA SER A 176 -8.08 -8.63 -2.63
C SER A 176 -8.77 -7.28 -2.86
N ASP A 177 -10.03 -7.28 -3.31
CA ASP A 177 -10.81 -6.03 -3.39
C ASP A 177 -10.82 -5.28 -2.05
N TYR A 178 -11.03 -6.00 -0.94
CA TYR A 178 -10.97 -5.41 0.40
C TYR A 178 -9.61 -4.76 0.70
N GLY A 179 -8.51 -5.49 0.48
CA GLY A 179 -7.16 -4.96 0.69
C GLY A 179 -6.84 -3.78 -0.23
N PHE A 180 -7.26 -3.86 -1.49
CA PHE A 180 -7.07 -2.82 -2.49
C PHE A 180 -7.82 -1.54 -2.09
N TYR A 181 -9.08 -1.63 -1.70
CA TYR A 181 -9.84 -0.46 -1.24
C TYR A 181 -9.25 0.15 0.03
N MET A 182 -8.75 -0.68 0.96
CA MET A 182 -7.98 -0.22 2.11
C MET A 182 -6.73 0.59 1.70
N LEU A 183 -5.97 0.12 0.71
CA LEU A 183 -4.84 0.85 0.14
C LEU A 183 -5.30 2.18 -0.49
N ILE A 184 -6.34 2.17 -1.31
CA ILE A 184 -6.86 3.39 -1.94
C ILE A 184 -7.28 4.43 -0.90
N PHE A 185 -8.02 4.05 0.14
CA PHE A 185 -8.40 4.98 1.20
C PHE A 185 -7.19 5.58 1.91
N LYS A 186 -6.17 4.76 2.20
CA LYS A 186 -4.91 5.23 2.80
C LYS A 186 -4.18 6.22 1.91
N LEU A 187 -4.03 5.92 0.62
CA LEU A 187 -3.39 6.82 -0.35
C LEU A 187 -4.17 8.13 -0.48
N SER A 188 -5.50 8.07 -0.58
CA SER A 188 -6.35 9.25 -0.64
C SER A 188 -6.14 10.14 0.58
N ILE A 189 -6.18 9.60 1.80
CA ILE A 189 -5.98 10.40 3.02
C ILE A 189 -4.54 10.94 3.09
N HIS A 190 -3.55 10.12 2.77
CA HIS A 190 -2.13 10.48 2.87
C HIS A 190 -1.76 11.62 1.92
N PHE A 191 -2.16 11.55 0.64
CA PHE A 191 -1.76 12.53 -0.36
C PHE A 191 -2.66 13.74 -0.47
N SER A 192 -3.97 13.57 -0.31
CA SER A 192 -4.90 14.66 -0.63
C SER A 192 -5.02 15.68 0.51
N ARG A 193 -4.71 15.28 1.76
CA ARG A 193 -4.90 16.07 2.99
C ARG A 193 -6.16 16.95 2.92
N ILE A 194 -7.27 16.44 2.39
CA ILE A 194 -8.49 17.22 2.12
C ILE A 194 -9.03 17.93 3.39
N GLN A 195 -8.62 17.46 4.57
CA GLN A 195 -8.94 18.05 5.86
C GLN A 195 -7.90 19.07 6.36
N GLU A 196 -6.98 19.53 5.51
CA GLU A 196 -6.02 20.59 5.87
C GLU A 196 -6.80 21.89 6.06
N LYS A 197 -6.88 22.37 7.30
CA LYS A 197 -7.56 23.61 7.66
C LYS A 197 -6.72 24.84 7.30
N VAL A 198 -6.10 24.82 6.12
CA VAL A 198 -5.17 25.84 5.63
C VAL A 198 -5.87 26.65 4.54
N ASN A 199 -6.17 27.92 4.83
CA ASN A 199 -6.62 28.85 3.81
C ASN A 199 -5.40 29.41 3.08
N ARG A 200 -5.23 29.05 1.80
CA ARG A 200 -4.10 29.50 0.97
C ARG A 200 -4.36 30.85 0.28
N GLY A 201 -5.58 31.39 0.38
CA GLY A 201 -6.00 32.62 -0.28
C GLY A 201 -5.95 32.53 -1.82
N CYS A 202 -6.44 33.56 -2.47
CA CYS A 202 -6.13 33.84 -3.87
C CYS A 202 -5.89 35.36 -3.98
N ILE A 203 -4.90 35.76 -4.78
CA ILE A 203 -4.76 37.17 -5.13
C ILE A 203 -5.79 37.43 -6.23
N ALA A 204 -6.82 38.20 -5.91
CA ALA A 204 -7.74 38.72 -6.91
C ALA A 204 -7.01 39.85 -7.67
N ASN A 205 -6.87 39.69 -8.99
CA ASN A 205 -6.51 40.77 -9.89
C ASN A 205 -7.74 41.60 -10.26
#